data_AF-A0A0F7ZX20-F1
#
_entry.id   AF-A0A0F7ZX20-F1
#
_cell.length_a   1.000
_cell.length_b   1.000
_cell.length_c   1.000
_cell.angle_alpha   90.00
_cell.angle_beta   90.00
_cell.angle_gamma   90.00
#
_symmetry.space_group_name_H-M   'P 1'
#
loop_
_entity.id
_entity.type
_entity.pdbx_description
1 polymer ?
#
loop_
_entity_poly.entity_id
_entity_poly.type
_entity_poly.pdbx_seq_one_letter_code
_entity_poly.pdbx_strand_id
1 'polypeptide(L)'
;MTGTTQKWALLIGVNFYFRGRERPIQFNHLRGCVPDVLAVEHYLKSVGVRNITKLTASDGGDRPTEEEAALPTHRNVVRELERIAIVANEGDLVYIHYSGHGIRRDRSCPDDEGDNISGTALALTDVMIGGAYLTGYQLGVWVRSLVEKKKLRVTVVLDSCFSGRGLRNGAAFTARTVVGEIDDSVLPDDLAAESAARVADGANIDHYAGHRNAAVRHSWLSNPTGCTVLAACGVRGFAGEGLFGSRIGGALTHYMLDILQRHPPGRLPTHARVSDYVRWKLASEARSQKPVLHGDGYYEFFGEHLRAQRTSCRVTGKGPSVELDVGRAQGVAKGATYDIYPETWDIDCGPLTGGDQRRESALTTTIGAGSAAAINWSAVGGRRKFWNPG
;
A
#
# COMPACT_ATOMS: atom_id res chain seq x y z
N MET A 1 -24.22 -24.77 0.66
CA MET A 1 -24.68 -23.68 -0.23
C MET A 1 -23.44 -22.89 -0.63
N THR A 2 -22.85 -23.17 -1.80
CA THR A 2 -21.67 -22.43 -2.30
C THR A 2 -22.16 -21.13 -2.92
N GLY A 3 -22.41 -20.12 -2.08
CA GLY A 3 -22.68 -18.77 -2.55
C GLY A 3 -21.46 -18.22 -3.29
N THR A 4 -21.68 -17.39 -4.30
CA THR A 4 -20.60 -16.66 -4.97
C THR A 4 -19.92 -15.73 -3.98
N THR A 5 -18.59 -15.85 -3.81
CA THR A 5 -17.75 -14.97 -2.99
C THR A 5 -18.05 -13.49 -3.30
N GLN A 6 -18.53 -12.74 -2.31
CA GLN A 6 -18.82 -11.32 -2.50
C GLN A 6 -17.59 -10.47 -2.21
N LYS A 7 -17.51 -9.31 -2.87
CA LYS A 7 -16.45 -8.33 -2.70
C LYS A 7 -17.01 -7.07 -2.07
N TRP A 8 -16.41 -6.66 -0.95
CA TRP A 8 -16.74 -5.46 -0.18
C TRP A 8 -15.56 -4.50 -0.22
N ALA A 9 -15.82 -3.19 -0.26
CA ALA A 9 -14.79 -2.17 -0.20
C ALA A 9 -15.17 -1.00 0.70
N LEU A 10 -14.22 -0.56 1.52
CA LEU A 10 -14.28 0.67 2.30
C LEU A 10 -13.15 1.60 1.83
N LEU A 11 -13.50 2.72 1.21
CA LEU A 11 -12.55 3.66 0.63
C LEU A 11 -12.58 4.98 1.41
N ILE A 12 -11.43 5.40 1.93
CA ILE A 12 -11.29 6.54 2.84
C ILE A 12 -10.32 7.54 2.22
N GLY A 13 -10.80 8.76 1.95
CA GLY A 13 -10.01 9.79 1.25
C GLY A 13 -10.15 11.16 1.90
N VAL A 14 -9.04 11.72 2.40
CA VAL A 14 -9.09 12.96 3.18
C VAL A 14 -8.26 14.06 2.51
N ASN A 15 -8.95 14.98 1.82
CA ASN A 15 -8.37 16.22 1.31
C ASN A 15 -8.56 17.36 2.31
N PHE A 16 -9.75 17.46 2.89
CA PHE A 16 -10.13 18.50 3.83
C PHE A 16 -9.92 18.05 5.28
N TYR A 17 -9.29 18.90 6.10
CA TYR A 17 -9.13 18.74 7.54
C TYR A 17 -9.70 19.97 8.21
N PHE A 18 -10.62 19.80 9.16
CA PHE A 18 -11.16 20.94 9.90
C PHE A 18 -10.04 21.72 10.57
N ARG A 19 -10.15 23.04 10.61
CA ARG A 19 -9.18 23.88 11.32
C ARG A 19 -9.51 23.89 12.81
N GLY A 20 -8.53 23.54 13.63
CA GLY A 20 -8.68 23.54 15.08
C GLY A 20 -7.33 23.60 15.80
N ARG A 21 -7.40 23.75 17.11
CA ARG A 21 -6.23 23.92 18.00
C ARG A 21 -6.19 22.88 19.12
N GLU A 22 -7.01 21.83 19.02
CA GLU A 22 -7.05 20.74 20.00
C GLU A 22 -5.73 19.94 20.02
N ARG A 23 -4.94 20.02 18.95
CA ARG A 23 -3.64 19.33 18.82
C ARG A 23 -2.51 20.32 18.53
N PRO A 24 -1.27 20.00 18.96
CA PRO A 24 -0.11 20.89 18.81
C PRO A 24 0.47 20.91 17.38
N ILE A 25 -0.01 20.03 16.50
CA ILE A 25 0.38 19.98 15.08
C ILE A 25 -0.72 20.55 14.18
N GLN A 26 -0.44 20.73 12.90
CA GLN A 26 -1.44 21.18 11.93
C GLN A 26 -1.35 20.33 10.66
N PHE A 27 -2.51 19.85 10.20
CA PHE A 27 -2.63 19.16 8.92
C PHE A 27 -3.09 20.15 7.84
N ASN A 28 -2.31 20.26 6.78
CA ASN A 28 -2.70 21.07 5.62
C ASN A 28 -3.74 20.31 4.78
N HIS A 29 -4.52 21.04 3.99
CA HIS A 29 -5.36 20.40 2.99
C HIS A 29 -4.52 19.68 1.94
N LEU A 30 -4.98 18.50 1.55
CA LEU A 30 -4.43 17.68 0.47
C LEU A 30 -5.33 17.80 -0.75
N ARG A 31 -4.84 17.38 -1.93
CA ARG A 31 -5.61 17.53 -3.19
C ARG A 31 -5.85 16.22 -3.91
N GLY A 32 -4.98 15.25 -3.76
CA GLY A 32 -4.97 13.99 -4.48
C GLY A 32 -5.63 12.81 -3.77
N CYS A 33 -5.99 12.93 -2.50
CA CYS A 33 -6.50 11.80 -1.73
C CYS A 33 -7.93 11.38 -2.10
N VAL A 34 -8.82 12.35 -2.32
CA VAL A 34 -10.15 12.03 -2.86
C VAL A 34 -10.07 11.55 -4.32
N PRO A 35 -9.30 12.19 -5.22
CA PRO A 35 -9.04 11.64 -6.57
C PRO A 35 -8.48 10.21 -6.60
N ASP A 36 -7.66 9.83 -5.62
CA ASP A 36 -7.18 8.45 -5.46
C ASP A 36 -8.34 7.49 -5.16
N VAL A 37 -9.17 7.81 -4.16
CA VAL A 37 -10.36 7.02 -3.81
C VAL A 37 -11.33 6.88 -4.99
N LEU A 38 -11.55 7.94 -5.76
CA LEU A 38 -12.43 7.89 -6.93
C LEU A 38 -11.87 7.00 -8.05
N ALA A 39 -10.56 7.01 -8.26
CA ALA A 39 -9.93 6.15 -9.25
C ALA A 39 -9.95 4.67 -8.82
N VAL A 40 -9.75 4.41 -7.53
CA VAL A 40 -9.87 3.07 -6.95
C VAL A 40 -11.32 2.57 -7.04
N GLU A 41 -12.31 3.40 -6.70
CA GLU A 41 -13.72 3.07 -6.89
C GLU A 41 -14.03 2.71 -8.35
N HIS A 42 -13.57 3.54 -9.29
CA HIS A 42 -13.80 3.30 -10.71
C HIS A 42 -13.22 1.95 -11.16
N TYR A 43 -11.99 1.64 -10.74
CA TYR A 43 -11.36 0.34 -11.01
C TYR A 43 -12.12 -0.82 -10.37
N LEU A 44 -12.49 -0.71 -9.08
CA LEU A 44 -13.22 -1.77 -8.39
C LEU A 44 -14.58 -2.05 -9.06
N LYS A 45 -15.29 -1.00 -9.49
CA LYS A 45 -16.53 -1.14 -10.27
C LYS A 45 -16.28 -1.83 -11.62
N SER A 46 -15.21 -1.50 -12.33
CA SER A 46 -14.91 -2.10 -13.63
C SER A 46 -14.59 -3.60 -13.53
N VAL A 47 -14.06 -4.07 -12.39
CA VAL A 47 -13.85 -5.50 -12.10
C VAL A 47 -15.00 -6.16 -11.34
N GLY A 48 -16.19 -5.51 -11.30
CA GLY A 48 -17.44 -6.11 -10.84
C GLY A 48 -17.73 -6.01 -9.34
N VAL A 49 -16.97 -5.21 -8.58
CA VAL A 49 -17.23 -4.99 -7.15
C VAL A 49 -18.43 -4.07 -6.99
N ARG A 50 -19.44 -4.52 -6.25
CA ARG A 50 -20.71 -3.79 -6.07
C ARG A 50 -20.86 -3.15 -4.70
N ASN A 51 -20.33 -3.78 -3.66
CA ASN A 51 -20.51 -3.31 -2.28
C ASN A 51 -19.39 -2.34 -1.89
N ILE A 52 -19.46 -1.10 -2.36
CA ILE A 52 -18.43 -0.07 -2.12
C ILE A 52 -19.02 1.04 -1.24
N THR A 53 -18.46 1.25 -0.06
CA THR A 53 -18.69 2.46 0.74
C THR A 53 -17.50 3.41 0.57
N LYS A 54 -17.79 4.71 0.41
CA LYS A 54 -16.80 5.79 0.44
C LYS A 54 -17.00 6.69 1.65
N LEU A 55 -15.91 7.05 2.30
CA LEU A 55 -15.85 8.12 3.28
C LEU A 55 -14.83 9.15 2.78
N THR A 56 -15.29 10.31 2.32
CA THR A 56 -14.43 11.32 1.72
C THR A 56 -14.68 12.71 2.27
N ALA A 57 -13.63 13.51 2.33
CA ALA A 57 -13.70 14.92 2.67
C ALA A 57 -12.95 15.70 1.58
N SER A 58 -13.68 16.13 0.55
CA SER A 58 -13.18 16.99 -0.51
C SER A 58 -13.14 18.45 -0.03
N ASP A 59 -12.18 19.23 -0.52
CA ASP A 59 -12.10 20.64 -0.17
C ASP A 59 -13.23 21.45 -0.84
N GLY A 60 -14.18 21.91 -0.03
CA GLY A 60 -15.27 22.81 -0.42
C GLY A 60 -15.05 24.27 0.02
N GLY A 61 -13.83 24.64 0.42
CA GLY A 61 -13.50 25.94 0.98
C GLY A 61 -13.56 25.94 2.51
N ASP A 62 -14.69 26.34 3.09
CA ASP A 62 -14.85 26.42 4.55
C ASP A 62 -15.29 25.09 5.19
N ARG A 63 -15.85 24.18 4.39
CA ARG A 63 -16.36 22.89 4.82
C ARG A 63 -16.15 21.83 3.74
N PRO A 64 -16.14 20.54 4.08
CA PRO A 64 -16.11 19.49 3.07
C PRO A 64 -17.39 19.50 2.22
N THR A 65 -17.30 19.01 0.99
CA THR A 65 -18.46 18.94 0.07
C THR A 65 -19.44 17.82 0.44
N GLU A 66 -18.94 16.78 1.10
CA GLU A 66 -19.67 15.60 1.50
C GLU A 66 -20.51 15.84 2.76
N GLU A 67 -21.62 15.13 2.86
CA GLU A 67 -22.48 15.14 4.05
C GLU A 67 -21.79 14.48 5.26
N GLU A 68 -22.24 14.83 6.47
CA GLU A 68 -21.64 14.37 7.73
C GLU A 68 -21.51 12.84 7.82
N ALA A 69 -22.51 12.10 7.32
CA ALA A 69 -22.51 10.63 7.34
C ALA A 69 -21.46 9.99 6.41
N ALA A 70 -20.99 10.74 5.41
CA ALA A 70 -19.97 10.34 4.45
C ALA A 70 -18.57 10.90 4.80
N LEU A 71 -18.45 11.71 5.86
CA LEU A 71 -17.15 12.22 6.28
C LEU A 71 -16.27 11.11 6.86
N PRO A 72 -14.95 11.14 6.60
CA PRO A 72 -13.99 10.20 7.16
C PRO A 72 -13.63 10.61 8.59
N THR A 73 -14.58 10.43 9.51
CA THR A 73 -14.39 10.56 10.97
C THR A 73 -14.17 9.19 11.60
N HIS A 74 -13.57 9.12 12.80
CA HIS A 74 -13.29 7.83 13.45
C HIS A 74 -14.58 7.01 13.62
N ARG A 75 -15.64 7.69 14.08
CA ARG A 75 -16.99 7.12 14.23
C ARG A 75 -17.50 6.49 12.93
N ASN A 76 -17.41 7.21 11.81
CA ASN A 76 -17.93 6.72 10.53
C ASN A 76 -17.08 5.57 9.97
N VAL A 77 -15.75 5.60 10.15
CA VAL A 77 -14.89 4.49 9.72
C VAL A 77 -15.22 3.21 10.51
N VAL A 78 -15.31 3.29 11.84
CA VAL A 78 -15.67 2.15 12.68
C VAL A 78 -17.07 1.62 12.34
N ARG A 79 -18.05 2.52 12.15
CA ARG A 79 -19.42 2.15 11.73
C ARG A 79 -19.41 1.28 10.47
N GLU A 80 -18.62 1.64 9.45
CA GLU A 80 -18.57 0.86 8.21
C GLU A 80 -17.84 -0.47 8.38
N LEU A 81 -16.79 -0.53 9.20
CA LEU A 81 -16.11 -1.78 9.54
C LEU A 81 -17.05 -2.74 10.27
N GLU A 82 -17.81 -2.24 11.25
CA GLU A 82 -18.84 -2.99 11.96
C GLU A 82 -19.97 -3.44 11.02
N ARG A 83 -20.41 -2.56 10.12
CA ARG A 83 -21.43 -2.89 9.11
C ARG A 83 -20.97 -4.07 8.25
N ILE A 84 -19.75 -4.03 7.72
CA ILE A 84 -19.16 -5.14 6.95
C ILE A 84 -19.08 -6.39 7.83
N ALA A 85 -18.64 -6.26 9.08
CA ALA A 85 -18.58 -7.35 10.04
C ALA A 85 -19.96 -7.93 10.40
N ILE A 86 -21.08 -7.28 10.08
CA ILE A 86 -22.41 -7.84 10.26
C ILE A 86 -22.85 -8.56 8.98
N VAL A 87 -22.76 -7.87 7.84
CA VAL A 87 -23.40 -8.29 6.58
C VAL A 87 -22.57 -9.23 5.71
N ALA A 88 -21.24 -9.26 5.88
CA ALA A 88 -20.37 -10.13 5.09
C ALA A 88 -20.47 -11.59 5.55
N ASN A 89 -20.35 -12.50 4.59
CA ASN A 89 -20.37 -13.95 4.81
C ASN A 89 -18.95 -14.51 4.83
N GLU A 90 -18.78 -15.66 5.48
CA GLU A 90 -17.52 -16.40 5.44
C GLU A 90 -17.03 -16.62 4.00
N GLY A 91 -15.73 -16.39 3.78
CA GLY A 91 -15.12 -16.44 2.46
C GLY A 91 -15.19 -15.14 1.65
N ASP A 92 -16.01 -14.16 2.04
CA ASP A 92 -16.06 -12.87 1.34
C ASP A 92 -14.71 -12.13 1.40
N LEU A 93 -14.47 -11.28 0.40
CA LEU A 93 -13.26 -10.47 0.28
C LEU A 93 -13.55 -9.02 0.67
N VAL A 94 -12.67 -8.42 1.48
CA VAL A 94 -12.78 -7.02 1.89
C VAL A 94 -11.56 -6.24 1.45
N TYR A 95 -11.77 -5.11 0.79
CA TYR A 95 -10.74 -4.16 0.41
C TYR A 95 -10.89 -2.87 1.21
N ILE A 96 -9.84 -2.47 1.92
CA ILE A 96 -9.79 -1.21 2.68
C ILE A 96 -8.72 -0.34 2.06
N HIS A 97 -9.08 0.87 1.67
CA HIS A 97 -8.16 1.85 1.11
C HIS A 97 -8.19 3.11 1.93
N TYR A 98 -7.03 3.58 2.35
CA TYR A 98 -6.87 4.89 2.97
C TYR A 98 -5.90 5.73 2.17
N SER A 99 -6.31 6.96 1.86
CA SER A 99 -5.46 8.00 1.29
C SER A 99 -5.64 9.28 2.09
N GLY A 100 -4.56 9.79 2.68
CA GLY A 100 -4.61 10.95 3.56
C GLY A 100 -3.31 11.14 4.34
N HIS A 101 -3.36 12.00 5.36
CA HIS A 101 -2.24 12.20 6.25
C HIS A 101 -2.05 10.99 7.18
N GLY A 102 -0.79 10.64 7.45
CA GLY A 102 -0.43 9.80 8.58
C GLY A 102 0.49 10.54 9.54
N ILE A 103 0.65 9.99 10.74
CA ILE A 103 1.53 10.55 11.77
C ILE A 103 2.10 9.45 12.67
N ARG A 104 3.27 9.72 13.26
CA ARG A 104 3.82 8.91 14.35
C ARG A 104 3.19 9.40 15.65
N ARG A 105 2.67 8.45 16.44
CA ARG A 105 1.97 8.67 17.70
C ARG A 105 2.80 8.28 18.93
N ASP A 106 3.82 7.44 18.74
CA ASP A 106 4.66 6.95 19.81
C ASP A 106 6.14 6.98 19.40
N ARG A 107 6.96 7.67 20.20
CA ARG A 107 8.42 7.76 20.05
C ARG A 107 9.14 6.50 20.52
N SER A 108 8.54 5.75 21.43
CA SER A 108 9.12 4.61 22.13
C SER A 108 8.99 3.33 21.31
N CYS A 109 8.07 3.29 20.34
CA CYS A 109 8.02 2.24 19.35
C CYS A 109 9.34 2.21 18.57
N PRO A 110 10.13 1.11 18.64
CA PRO A 110 11.35 1.02 17.88
C PRO A 110 11.02 1.11 16.39
N ASP A 111 11.88 1.81 15.64
CA ASP A 111 11.89 1.76 14.18
C ASP A 111 12.58 0.45 13.76
N ASP A 112 12.00 -0.70 14.09
CA ASP A 112 12.48 -1.96 13.56
C ASP A 112 12.00 -2.15 12.11
N GLU A 113 12.74 -2.94 11.33
CA GLU A 113 12.42 -3.12 9.91
C GLU A 113 11.15 -3.97 9.69
N GLY A 114 10.69 -4.68 10.72
CA GLY A 114 9.57 -5.63 10.66
C GLY A 114 8.21 -5.06 11.02
N ASP A 115 8.14 -4.03 11.86
CA ASP A 115 6.92 -3.41 12.37
C ASP A 115 6.86 -1.92 11.99
N ASN A 116 6.21 -1.66 10.86
CA ASN A 116 6.06 -0.31 10.32
C ASN A 116 4.69 0.33 10.64
N ILE A 117 3.86 -0.32 11.45
CA ILE A 117 2.46 0.07 11.68
C ILE A 117 2.21 0.40 13.15
N SER A 118 2.89 -0.28 14.08
CA SER A 118 2.76 0.04 15.50
C SER A 118 3.25 1.46 15.81
N GLY A 119 2.55 2.14 16.71
CA GLY A 119 2.85 3.53 17.05
C GLY A 119 2.57 4.54 15.95
N THR A 120 1.90 4.15 14.85
CA THR A 120 1.45 5.08 13.80
C THR A 120 -0.06 5.28 13.84
N ALA A 121 -0.53 6.36 13.21
CA ALA A 121 -1.94 6.63 13.05
C ALA A 121 -2.25 7.33 11.72
N LEU A 122 -3.51 7.19 11.31
CA LEU A 122 -4.13 7.84 10.17
C LEU A 122 -4.93 9.04 10.67
N ALA A 123 -4.70 10.20 10.07
CA ALA A 123 -5.37 11.45 10.43
C ALA A 123 -6.73 11.55 9.73
N LEU A 124 -7.80 11.65 10.51
CA LEU A 124 -9.16 11.79 10.01
C LEU A 124 -9.58 13.26 9.90
N THR A 125 -10.66 13.55 9.18
CA THR A 125 -10.99 14.93 8.79
C THR A 125 -11.22 15.86 9.99
N ASP A 126 -11.71 15.32 11.11
CA ASP A 126 -12.07 15.99 12.36
C ASP A 126 -10.96 15.96 13.42
N VAL A 127 -9.79 15.41 13.11
CA VAL A 127 -8.71 15.17 14.09
C VAL A 127 -8.23 16.44 14.80
N MET A 128 -8.30 17.58 14.11
CA MET A 128 -7.85 18.89 14.62
C MET A 128 -8.87 19.60 15.50
N ILE A 129 -10.14 19.17 15.47
CA ILE A 129 -11.26 19.73 16.24
C ILE A 129 -11.73 18.77 17.35
N GLY A 130 -10.87 17.85 17.76
CA GLY A 130 -11.12 16.95 18.88
C GLY A 130 -11.32 15.49 18.50
N GLY A 131 -11.52 15.20 17.20
CA GLY A 131 -11.73 13.84 16.71
C GLY A 131 -10.53 12.92 16.98
N ALA A 132 -10.83 11.63 17.18
CA ALA A 132 -9.81 10.62 17.41
C ALA A 132 -8.97 10.36 16.15
N TYR A 133 -7.69 10.07 16.35
CA TYR A 133 -6.90 9.37 15.34
C TYR A 133 -7.43 7.96 15.11
N LEU A 134 -7.23 7.41 13.91
CA LEU A 134 -7.33 5.97 13.68
C LEU A 134 -5.95 5.34 13.78
N THR A 135 -5.62 4.76 14.93
CA THR A 135 -4.29 4.18 15.17
C THR A 135 -4.11 2.84 14.45
N GLY A 136 -2.86 2.48 14.17
CA GLY A 136 -2.53 1.16 13.62
C GLY A 136 -3.03 0.01 14.50
N TYR A 137 -3.03 0.18 15.83
CA TYR A 137 -3.62 -0.76 16.77
C TYR A 137 -5.14 -0.89 16.58
N GLN A 138 -5.87 0.24 16.59
CA GLN A 138 -7.33 0.25 16.41
C GLN A 138 -7.74 -0.40 15.08
N LEU A 139 -7.12 0.00 13.97
CA LEU A 139 -7.40 -0.61 12.66
C LEU A 139 -7.10 -2.11 12.68
N GLY A 140 -6.00 -2.52 13.33
CA GLY A 140 -5.65 -3.93 13.47
C GLY A 140 -6.67 -4.76 14.23
N VAL A 141 -7.26 -4.23 15.31
CA VAL A 141 -8.34 -4.90 16.05
C VAL A 141 -9.54 -5.15 15.14
N TRP A 142 -10.00 -4.11 14.43
CA TRP A 142 -11.18 -4.22 13.57
C TRP A 142 -10.94 -5.17 12.39
N VAL A 143 -9.79 -5.06 11.72
CA VAL A 143 -9.42 -5.95 10.61
C VAL A 143 -9.24 -7.39 11.09
N ARG A 144 -8.61 -7.61 12.25
CA ARG A 144 -8.49 -8.95 12.85
C ARG A 144 -9.86 -9.55 13.11
N SER A 145 -10.82 -8.77 13.60
CA SER A 145 -12.19 -9.24 13.81
C SER A 145 -12.84 -9.71 12.50
N LEU A 146 -12.65 -8.99 11.39
CA LEU A 146 -13.11 -9.40 10.06
C LEU A 146 -12.47 -10.73 9.62
N VAL A 147 -11.17 -10.91 9.86
CA VAL A 147 -10.45 -12.12 9.45
C VAL A 147 -10.77 -13.31 10.35
N GLU A 148 -10.58 -13.17 11.66
CA GLU A 148 -10.61 -14.30 12.59
C GLU A 148 -12.04 -14.72 12.96
N LYS A 149 -12.94 -13.76 13.17
CA LYS A 149 -14.33 -14.05 13.58
C LYS A 149 -15.24 -14.31 12.39
N LYS A 150 -15.03 -13.59 11.28
CA LYS A 150 -15.87 -13.70 10.08
C LYS A 150 -15.24 -14.52 8.95
N LYS A 151 -14.00 -14.99 9.10
CA LYS A 151 -13.28 -15.81 8.11
C LYS A 151 -13.24 -15.11 6.73
N LEU A 152 -13.07 -13.79 6.75
CA LEU A 152 -12.91 -12.96 5.56
C LEU A 152 -11.43 -12.88 5.19
N ARG A 153 -11.17 -12.62 3.91
CA ARG A 153 -9.83 -12.25 3.47
C ARG A 153 -9.77 -10.74 3.20
N VAL A 154 -8.80 -10.06 3.81
CA VAL A 154 -8.76 -8.59 3.80
C VAL A 154 -7.49 -8.07 3.12
N THR A 155 -7.65 -7.17 2.15
CA THR A 155 -6.56 -6.36 1.58
C THR A 155 -6.66 -4.94 2.10
N VAL A 156 -5.60 -4.45 2.75
CA VAL A 156 -5.50 -3.07 3.24
C VAL A 156 -4.44 -2.32 2.46
N VAL A 157 -4.78 -1.15 1.91
CA VAL A 157 -3.84 -0.26 1.22
C VAL A 157 -3.81 1.08 1.94
N LEU A 158 -2.62 1.49 2.38
CA LEU A 158 -2.40 2.72 3.14
C LEU A 158 -1.50 3.67 2.34
N ASP A 159 -2.11 4.60 1.61
CA ASP A 159 -1.39 5.64 0.87
C ASP A 159 -1.18 6.91 1.71
N SER A 160 -0.43 6.74 2.80
CA SER A 160 -0.11 7.76 3.80
C SER A 160 1.38 7.71 4.19
N CYS A 161 1.87 8.78 4.82
CA CYS A 161 3.22 8.83 5.37
C CYS A 161 3.16 9.03 6.89
N PHE A 162 4.06 8.40 7.65
CA PHE A 162 3.99 8.41 9.12
C PHE A 162 5.09 9.21 9.82
N SER A 163 6.19 9.58 9.15
CA SER A 163 7.30 10.30 9.80
C SER A 163 7.86 11.48 9.02
N GLY A 164 7.63 11.52 7.70
CA GLY A 164 8.10 12.61 6.84
C GLY A 164 9.62 12.74 6.75
N ARG A 165 10.39 11.81 7.32
CA ARG A 165 11.85 11.90 7.36
C ARG A 165 12.40 11.71 5.94
N GLY A 166 13.19 12.67 5.46
CA GLY A 166 13.95 12.54 4.20
C GLY A 166 13.64 13.53 3.08
N LEU A 167 12.93 14.64 3.32
CA LEU A 167 12.77 15.68 2.29
C LEU A 167 14.08 16.43 2.04
N ARG A 168 14.59 16.36 0.80
CA ARG A 168 15.41 17.44 0.21
C ARG A 168 14.51 18.20 -0.76
N ASN A 169 14.36 19.50 -0.51
CA ASN A 169 13.45 20.44 -1.19
C ASN A 169 13.32 20.22 -2.71
N GLY A 170 12.10 19.94 -3.17
CA GLY A 170 11.65 20.12 -4.54
C GLY A 170 10.25 20.72 -4.54
N ALA A 171 10.05 21.84 -5.24
CA ALA A 171 8.92 22.77 -5.05
C ALA A 171 7.52 22.28 -5.51
N ALA A 172 7.34 21.01 -5.88
CA ALA A 172 6.10 20.49 -6.47
C ALA A 172 5.49 19.29 -5.70
N PHE A 173 5.89 19.07 -4.45
CA PHE A 173 5.51 17.89 -3.67
C PHE A 173 4.81 18.27 -2.36
N THR A 174 3.58 17.81 -2.17
CA THR A 174 2.83 17.97 -0.90
C THR A 174 2.97 16.70 -0.07
N ALA A 175 3.62 16.78 1.09
CA ALA A 175 3.80 15.61 1.96
C ALA A 175 2.47 15.14 2.57
N ARG A 176 2.24 13.82 2.60
CA ARG A 176 1.09 13.20 3.28
C ARG A 176 1.36 12.94 4.76
N THR A 177 2.08 13.85 5.40
CA THR A 177 2.39 13.85 6.84
C THR A 177 2.85 15.25 7.24
N VAL A 178 2.92 15.51 8.55
CA VAL A 178 3.60 16.69 9.08
C VAL A 178 5.08 16.33 9.25
N VAL A 179 5.94 16.92 8.42
CA VAL A 179 7.34 16.50 8.27
C VAL A 179 8.12 16.67 9.57
N GLY A 180 8.69 15.57 10.08
CA GLY A 180 9.55 15.58 11.27
C GLY A 180 8.79 15.69 12.60
N GLU A 181 7.46 15.78 12.56
CA GLU A 181 6.63 15.93 13.74
C GLU A 181 6.14 14.58 14.27
N ILE A 182 5.94 14.53 15.57
CA ILE A 182 5.32 13.43 16.29
C ILE A 182 4.26 14.07 17.17
N ASP A 183 3.04 13.54 17.09
CA ASP A 183 1.96 13.98 17.95
C ASP A 183 1.72 12.90 18.99
N ASP A 184 2.06 13.16 20.26
CA ASP A 184 1.78 12.28 21.39
C ASP A 184 0.62 12.79 22.27
N SER A 185 -0.11 13.83 21.83
CA SER A 185 -1.28 14.38 22.54
C SER A 185 -2.42 13.38 22.62
N VAL A 186 -3.02 13.21 23.80
CA VAL A 186 -4.14 12.27 23.98
C VAL A 186 -5.40 13.05 24.33
N LEU A 187 -6.39 13.01 23.44
CA LEU A 187 -7.68 13.67 23.64
C LEU A 187 -8.73 12.69 24.21
N PRO A 188 -9.84 13.18 24.79
CA PRO A 188 -10.92 12.32 25.29
C PRO A 188 -11.45 11.33 24.23
N ASP A 189 -11.59 11.77 22.98
CA ASP A 189 -12.03 10.91 21.87
C ASP A 189 -10.99 9.84 21.52
N ASP A 190 -9.69 10.14 21.64
CA ASP A 190 -8.64 9.12 21.48
C ASP A 190 -8.77 8.02 22.54
N LEU A 191 -9.01 8.41 23.80
CA LEU A 191 -9.22 7.45 24.90
C LEU A 191 -10.49 6.62 24.71
N ALA A 192 -11.57 7.23 24.23
CA ALA A 192 -12.83 6.54 23.93
C ALA A 192 -12.67 5.55 22.78
N ALA A 193 -12.04 5.97 21.67
CA ALA A 193 -11.71 5.12 20.53
C ALA A 193 -10.83 3.93 20.94
N GLU A 194 -9.80 4.19 21.74
CA GLU A 194 -8.90 3.15 22.25
C GLU A 194 -9.63 2.17 23.16
N SER A 195 -10.51 2.66 24.03
CA SER A 195 -11.34 1.82 24.92
C SER A 195 -12.31 0.95 24.12
N ALA A 196 -12.96 1.50 23.10
CA ALA A 196 -13.85 0.76 22.21
C ALA A 196 -13.10 -0.35 21.46
N ALA A 197 -11.90 -0.06 20.93
CA ALA A 197 -11.06 -1.07 20.31
C ALA A 197 -10.71 -2.19 21.30
N ARG A 198 -10.31 -1.86 22.54
CA ARG A 198 -10.03 -2.87 23.58
C ARG A 198 -11.21 -3.77 23.90
N VAL A 199 -12.42 -3.20 23.95
CA VAL A 199 -13.65 -3.96 24.17
C VAL A 199 -13.93 -4.90 22.99
N ALA A 200 -13.81 -4.41 21.75
CA ALA A 200 -13.96 -5.22 20.54
C ALA A 200 -12.93 -6.37 20.46
N ASP A 201 -11.76 -6.14 21.04
CA ASP A 201 -10.67 -7.12 21.14
C ASP A 201 -10.96 -8.26 22.12
N GLY A 202 -11.88 -8.06 23.07
CA GLY A 202 -12.61 -9.13 23.75
C GLY A 202 -11.79 -10.14 24.58
N ALA A 203 -10.66 -9.72 25.19
CA ALA A 203 -9.81 -10.50 26.12
C ALA A 203 -8.49 -11.09 25.58
N ASN A 204 -7.93 -10.60 24.48
CA ASN A 204 -6.55 -10.93 24.09
C ASN A 204 -5.49 -10.07 24.82
N ILE A 205 -5.65 -9.91 26.14
CA ILE A 205 -4.68 -9.23 27.02
C ILE A 205 -3.37 -10.05 27.12
N ASP A 206 -3.39 -11.34 26.77
CA ASP A 206 -2.29 -12.28 27.00
C ASP A 206 -1.18 -12.27 25.93
N HIS A 207 -1.37 -11.66 24.75
CA HIS A 207 -0.26 -11.47 23.80
C HIS A 207 0.62 -10.24 24.10
N TYR A 208 0.21 -9.41 25.06
CA TYR A 208 0.94 -8.21 25.49
C TYR A 208 1.23 -8.19 27.00
N ALA A 209 0.99 -9.31 27.69
CA ALA A 209 1.24 -9.47 29.12
C ALA A 209 2.73 -9.71 29.41
N GLY A 210 3.55 -8.70 29.09
CA GLY A 210 4.92 -8.61 29.53
C GLY A 210 5.28 -7.15 29.70
N HIS A 211 5.43 -6.74 30.96
CA HIS A 211 5.97 -5.45 31.43
C HIS A 211 4.94 -4.33 31.66
N ARG A 212 4.62 -4.15 32.95
CA ARG A 212 3.98 -2.95 33.49
C ARG A 212 4.93 -1.77 33.26
N ASN A 213 4.35 -0.63 32.83
CA ASN A 213 4.96 0.66 32.45
C ASN A 213 5.20 0.81 30.93
N ALA A 214 4.35 1.61 30.28
CA ALA A 214 4.51 2.13 28.91
C ALA A 214 4.82 1.11 27.80
N ALA A 215 4.14 -0.05 27.80
CA ALA A 215 4.28 -1.04 26.74
C ALA A 215 3.72 -0.50 25.42
N VAL A 216 4.63 -0.35 24.45
CA VAL A 216 4.33 -0.17 23.02
C VAL A 216 3.22 -1.11 22.61
N ARG A 217 2.09 -0.56 22.14
CA ARG A 217 0.96 -1.38 21.66
C ARG A 217 1.23 -1.78 20.22
N HIS A 218 1.49 -3.08 20.01
CA HIS A 218 1.72 -3.54 18.65
C HIS A 218 0.41 -3.69 17.87
N SER A 219 0.46 -3.40 16.58
CA SER A 219 -0.64 -3.66 15.66
C SER A 219 -0.59 -5.10 15.16
N TRP A 220 -1.74 -5.78 15.15
CA TRP A 220 -1.89 -7.08 14.47
C TRP A 220 -1.58 -7.01 12.97
N LEU A 221 -1.71 -5.82 12.36
CA LEU A 221 -1.41 -5.59 10.94
C LEU A 221 0.07 -5.70 10.59
N SER A 222 0.96 -5.73 11.57
CA SER A 222 2.42 -5.82 11.34
C SER A 222 2.85 -7.22 10.88
N ASN A 223 2.11 -8.28 11.27
CA ASN A 223 2.31 -9.63 10.78
C ASN A 223 0.99 -10.43 10.71
N PRO A 224 0.06 -10.06 9.80
CA PRO A 224 -1.27 -10.65 9.77
C PRO A 224 -1.32 -11.91 8.89
N THR A 225 -2.10 -12.90 9.33
CA THR A 225 -2.48 -14.08 8.51
C THR A 225 -3.92 -13.89 8.03
N GLY A 226 -4.22 -14.19 6.77
CA GLY A 226 -5.55 -13.94 6.18
C GLY A 226 -5.79 -12.49 5.77
N CYS A 227 -4.77 -11.63 5.90
CA CYS A 227 -4.79 -10.26 5.47
C CYS A 227 -3.46 -9.87 4.81
N THR A 228 -3.52 -8.93 3.89
CA THR A 228 -2.35 -8.31 3.27
C THR A 228 -2.42 -6.80 3.43
N VAL A 229 -1.32 -6.19 3.90
CA VAL A 229 -1.23 -4.74 4.09
C VAL A 229 -0.14 -4.19 3.18
N LEU A 230 -0.51 -3.28 2.27
CA LEU A 230 0.40 -2.56 1.40
C LEU A 230 0.42 -1.08 1.81
N ALA A 231 1.50 -0.65 2.44
CA ALA A 231 1.69 0.72 2.90
C ALA A 231 2.62 1.50 1.97
N ALA A 232 2.33 2.78 1.74
CA ALA A 232 3.09 3.64 0.84
C ALA A 232 4.52 3.82 1.29
N CYS A 233 4.75 3.89 2.60
CA CYS A 233 6.09 3.81 3.16
C CYS A 233 6.11 3.27 4.58
N GLY A 234 7.28 2.75 4.98
CA GLY A 234 7.56 2.42 6.38
C GLY A 234 7.79 3.67 7.23
N VAL A 235 8.04 3.46 8.53
CA VAL A 235 8.16 4.53 9.53
C VAL A 235 9.32 5.50 9.28
N ARG A 236 10.29 5.16 8.42
CA ARG A 236 11.43 6.02 8.09
C ARG A 236 11.36 6.68 6.73
N GLY A 237 10.37 6.34 5.92
CA GLY A 237 10.32 6.82 4.55
C GLY A 237 9.16 7.76 4.30
N PHE A 238 9.07 8.18 3.05
CA PHE A 238 8.37 9.38 2.66
C PHE A 238 7.33 9.07 1.59
N ALA A 239 6.11 9.58 1.76
CA ALA A 239 5.06 9.49 0.75
C ALA A 239 4.28 10.82 0.70
N GLY A 240 3.73 11.13 -0.46
CA GLY A 240 3.04 12.38 -0.70
C GLY A 240 2.52 12.49 -2.12
N GLU A 241 1.98 13.66 -2.41
CA GLU A 241 1.24 13.91 -3.63
C GLU A 241 2.18 14.21 -4.80
N GLY A 242 2.00 13.46 -5.89
CA GLY A 242 2.64 13.71 -7.18
C GLY A 242 1.61 14.05 -8.24
N LEU A 243 2.06 14.75 -9.29
CA LEU A 243 1.30 14.95 -10.51
C LEU A 243 1.55 13.77 -11.45
N PHE A 244 0.47 13.08 -11.87
CA PHE A 244 0.50 11.96 -12.80
C PHE A 244 -0.41 12.29 -13.98
N GLY A 245 0.20 12.78 -15.07
CA GLY A 245 -0.54 13.40 -16.16
C GLY A 245 -1.28 14.65 -15.67
N SER A 246 -2.61 14.64 -15.71
CA SER A 246 -3.47 15.73 -15.20
C SER A 246 -3.98 15.50 -13.78
N ARG A 247 -3.70 14.36 -13.16
CA ARG A 247 -4.25 13.97 -11.84
C ARG A 247 -3.21 14.11 -10.75
N ILE A 248 -3.55 14.82 -9.68
CA ILE A 248 -2.77 14.81 -8.42
C ILE A 248 -3.20 13.59 -7.60
N GLY A 249 -2.25 12.85 -7.05
CA GLY A 249 -2.54 11.63 -6.28
C GLY A 249 -1.31 11.08 -5.57
N GLY A 250 -1.51 9.97 -4.87
CA GLY A 250 -0.49 9.22 -4.18
C GLY A 250 0.21 8.26 -5.13
N ALA A 251 1.53 8.16 -4.99
CA ALA A 251 2.33 7.35 -5.91
C ALA A 251 2.08 5.86 -5.75
N LEU A 252 1.75 5.41 -4.53
CA LEU A 252 1.37 4.02 -4.30
C LEU A 252 0.09 3.72 -5.07
N THR A 253 -0.96 4.51 -4.88
CA THR A 253 -2.26 4.29 -5.51
C THR A 253 -2.17 4.37 -7.02
N HIS A 254 -1.42 5.35 -7.56
CA HIS A 254 -1.24 5.49 -8.99
C HIS A 254 -0.59 4.26 -9.64
N TYR A 255 0.58 3.83 -9.17
CA TYR A 255 1.28 2.69 -9.77
C TYR A 255 0.63 1.35 -9.46
N MET A 256 -0.08 1.24 -8.34
CA MET A 256 -0.92 0.08 -8.06
C MET A 256 -2.04 -0.03 -9.11
N LEU A 257 -2.77 1.05 -9.39
CA LEU A 257 -3.81 1.03 -10.41
C LEU A 257 -3.24 0.80 -11.81
N ASP A 258 -2.08 1.38 -12.12
CA ASP A 258 -1.40 1.20 -13.41
C ASP A 258 -1.10 -0.28 -13.71
N ILE A 259 -0.51 -1.03 -12.76
CA ILE A 259 -0.31 -2.48 -12.97
C ILE A 259 -1.64 -3.22 -13.02
N LEU A 260 -2.57 -2.94 -12.11
CA LEU A 260 -3.83 -3.68 -12.04
C LEU A 260 -4.68 -3.54 -13.31
N GLN A 261 -4.71 -2.36 -13.92
CA GLN A 261 -5.46 -2.07 -15.15
C GLN A 261 -4.88 -2.75 -16.39
N ARG A 262 -3.58 -3.10 -16.36
CA ARG A 262 -2.94 -3.84 -17.46
C ARG A 262 -3.27 -5.33 -17.41
N HIS A 263 -3.76 -5.83 -16.29
CA HIS A 263 -4.13 -7.23 -16.13
C HIS A 263 -5.60 -7.48 -16.49
N PRO A 264 -5.89 -8.60 -17.19
CA PRO A 264 -7.28 -8.96 -17.44
C PRO A 264 -7.99 -9.35 -16.14
N PRO A 265 -9.31 -9.10 -16.04
CA PRO A 265 -10.12 -9.60 -14.93
C PRO A 265 -9.93 -11.11 -14.73
N GLY A 266 -9.79 -11.54 -13.47
CA GLY A 266 -9.59 -12.95 -13.12
C GLY A 266 -8.15 -13.45 -13.21
N ARG A 267 -7.19 -12.60 -13.61
CA ARG A 267 -5.75 -12.94 -13.61
C ARG A 267 -4.91 -11.80 -13.03
N LEU A 268 -5.32 -11.34 -11.85
CA LEU A 268 -4.64 -10.27 -11.13
C LEU A 268 -3.28 -10.75 -10.62
N PRO A 269 -2.28 -9.86 -10.59
CA PRO A 269 -0.96 -10.17 -10.03
C PRO A 269 -1.07 -10.39 -8.51
N THR A 270 -0.05 -11.00 -7.90
CA THR A 270 0.03 -11.08 -6.43
C THR A 270 0.26 -9.71 -5.80
N HIS A 271 -0.08 -9.54 -4.52
CA HIS A 271 0.24 -8.30 -3.81
C HIS A 271 1.75 -8.03 -3.78
N ALA A 272 2.58 -9.07 -3.69
CA ALA A 272 4.04 -8.98 -3.79
C ALA A 272 4.47 -8.43 -5.16
N ARG A 273 3.91 -8.95 -6.26
CA ARG A 273 4.18 -8.44 -7.62
C ARG A 273 3.77 -6.99 -7.79
N VAL A 274 2.61 -6.59 -7.24
CA VAL A 274 2.18 -5.18 -7.21
C VAL A 274 3.18 -4.33 -6.43
N SER A 275 3.61 -4.77 -5.25
CA SER A 275 4.58 -4.04 -4.42
C SER A 275 5.92 -3.85 -5.14
N ASP A 276 6.42 -4.89 -5.80
CA ASP A 276 7.67 -4.84 -6.57
C ASP A 276 7.58 -3.90 -7.77
N TYR A 277 6.44 -3.91 -8.48
CA TYR A 277 6.17 -3.00 -9.58
C TYR A 277 6.16 -1.53 -9.12
N VAL A 278 5.45 -1.24 -8.03
CA VAL A 278 5.39 0.11 -7.46
C VAL A 278 6.79 0.56 -7.04
N ARG A 279 7.56 -0.28 -6.33
CA ARG A 279 8.96 0.03 -5.97
C ARG A 279 9.83 0.33 -7.18
N TRP A 280 9.66 -0.43 -8.25
CA TRP A 280 10.37 -0.21 -9.51
C TRP A 280 10.01 1.14 -10.13
N LYS A 281 8.72 1.46 -10.30
CA LYS A 281 8.28 2.75 -10.85
C LYS A 281 8.78 3.93 -10.03
N LEU A 282 8.67 3.86 -8.71
CA LEU A 282 9.19 4.89 -7.80
C LEU A 282 10.70 5.10 -7.98
N ALA A 283 11.48 4.03 -8.05
CA ALA A 283 12.92 4.12 -8.27
C ALA A 283 13.26 4.71 -9.65
N SER A 284 12.51 4.35 -10.69
CA SER A 284 12.71 4.87 -12.06
C SER A 284 12.46 6.37 -12.19
N GLU A 285 11.63 6.93 -11.30
CA GLU A 285 11.35 8.36 -11.21
C GLU A 285 12.15 9.07 -10.12
N ALA A 286 13.19 8.42 -9.59
CA ALA A 286 14.02 8.93 -8.50
C ALA A 286 13.22 9.36 -7.24
N ARG A 287 12.08 8.72 -7.00
CA ARG A 287 11.27 8.96 -5.79
C ARG A 287 11.81 8.11 -4.63
N SER A 288 11.97 8.73 -3.47
CA SER A 288 12.49 8.09 -2.25
C SER A 288 11.49 7.20 -1.52
N GLN A 289 10.23 7.18 -1.96
CA GLN A 289 9.16 6.37 -1.38
C GLN A 289 9.49 4.87 -1.50
N LYS A 290 9.34 4.13 -0.39
CA LYS A 290 9.60 2.69 -0.30
C LYS A 290 8.38 1.96 0.26
N PRO A 291 7.50 1.43 -0.60
CA PRO A 291 6.33 0.66 -0.16
C PRO A 291 6.73 -0.54 0.70
N VAL A 292 5.92 -0.83 1.70
CA VAL A 292 6.08 -1.96 2.62
C VAL A 292 4.90 -2.90 2.47
N LEU A 293 5.16 -4.21 2.50
CA LEU A 293 4.15 -5.26 2.37
C LEU A 293 4.21 -6.14 3.61
N HIS A 294 3.06 -6.33 4.27
CA HIS A 294 2.90 -7.24 5.41
C HIS A 294 1.87 -8.33 5.10
N GLY A 295 2.04 -9.49 5.73
CA GLY A 295 1.11 -10.62 5.65
C GLY A 295 1.18 -11.39 4.33
N ASP A 296 0.02 -11.80 3.83
CA ASP A 296 -0.12 -12.82 2.78
C ASP A 296 0.21 -12.31 1.34
N GLY A 297 1.45 -11.89 1.10
CA GLY A 297 1.86 -11.22 -0.14
C GLY A 297 1.70 -12.03 -1.44
N TYR A 298 1.71 -13.36 -1.37
CA TYR A 298 1.65 -14.25 -2.55
C TYR A 298 0.25 -14.58 -3.05
N TYR A 299 -0.79 -14.04 -2.41
CA TYR A 299 -2.15 -14.14 -2.93
C TYR A 299 -2.40 -13.08 -4.01
N GLU A 300 -3.28 -13.39 -4.95
CA GLU A 300 -3.83 -12.44 -5.92
C GLU A 300 -4.29 -11.15 -5.23
N PHE A 301 -3.99 -10.02 -5.86
CA PHE A 301 -4.43 -8.73 -5.37
C PHE A 301 -5.94 -8.69 -5.29
N PHE A 302 -6.48 -8.46 -4.08
CA PHE A 302 -7.92 -8.50 -3.80
C PHE A 302 -8.62 -9.77 -4.35
N GLY A 303 -7.95 -10.92 -4.17
CA GLY A 303 -8.42 -12.25 -4.52
C GLY A 303 -8.08 -13.30 -3.45
N GLU A 304 -8.52 -14.53 -3.70
CA GLU A 304 -8.40 -15.65 -2.75
C GLU A 304 -7.37 -16.71 -3.16
N HIS A 305 -6.83 -16.64 -4.38
CA HIS A 305 -5.90 -17.64 -4.87
C HIS A 305 -4.46 -17.30 -4.49
N LEU A 306 -3.78 -18.27 -3.86
CA LEU A 306 -2.34 -18.26 -3.73
C LEU A 306 -1.71 -18.52 -5.11
N ARG A 307 -0.73 -17.70 -5.51
CA ARG A 307 -0.01 -17.86 -6.77
C ARG A 307 1.47 -18.07 -6.49
N ALA A 308 2.06 -19.04 -7.20
CA ALA A 308 3.50 -19.17 -7.27
C ALA A 308 4.05 -17.99 -8.07
N GLN A 309 4.98 -17.25 -7.49
CA GLN A 309 5.64 -16.12 -8.14
C GLN A 309 7.02 -16.56 -8.62
N ARG A 310 7.32 -16.35 -9.90
CA ARG A 310 8.67 -16.51 -10.42
C ARG A 310 9.54 -15.40 -9.86
N THR A 311 10.71 -15.80 -9.37
CA THR A 311 11.74 -14.87 -8.94
C THR A 311 12.11 -13.95 -10.10
N SER A 312 12.07 -12.65 -9.85
CA SER A 312 12.42 -11.63 -10.83
C SER A 312 13.43 -10.68 -10.22
N CYS A 313 14.26 -10.10 -11.07
CA CYS A 313 15.22 -9.07 -10.70
C CYS A 313 15.09 -7.88 -11.64
N ARG A 314 15.50 -6.70 -11.16
CA ARG A 314 15.43 -5.47 -11.94
C ARG A 314 16.71 -5.28 -12.73
N VAL A 315 16.54 -4.78 -13.95
CA VAL A 315 17.65 -4.22 -14.73
C VAL A 315 17.92 -2.80 -14.21
N THR A 316 19.10 -2.56 -13.65
CA THR A 316 19.49 -1.27 -13.06
C THR A 316 20.33 -0.41 -14.00
N GLY A 317 20.96 -1.01 -15.00
CA GLY A 317 21.81 -0.33 -15.97
C GLY A 317 21.80 -1.05 -17.31
N LYS A 318 21.81 -0.28 -18.40
CA LYS A 318 21.94 -0.78 -19.77
C LYS A 318 23.10 -0.06 -20.46
N GLY A 319 24.11 -0.82 -20.84
CA GLY A 319 25.25 -0.37 -21.64
C GLY A 319 25.73 -1.52 -22.55
N PRO A 320 27.04 -1.76 -22.70
CA PRO A 320 27.54 -2.97 -23.37
C PRO A 320 27.18 -4.26 -22.59
N SER A 321 26.83 -4.11 -21.31
CA SER A 321 26.31 -5.14 -20.42
C SER A 321 25.00 -4.67 -19.76
N VAL A 322 24.23 -5.63 -19.23
CA VAL A 322 23.02 -5.40 -18.43
C VAL A 322 23.38 -5.61 -16.95
N GLU A 323 23.09 -4.64 -16.11
CA GLU A 323 23.28 -4.76 -14.65
C GLU A 323 21.99 -5.18 -13.97
N LEU A 324 22.08 -6.10 -13.03
CA LEU A 324 20.95 -6.57 -12.24
C LEU A 324 21.08 -6.13 -10.78
N ASP A 325 19.94 -5.91 -10.11
CA ASP A 325 19.88 -5.63 -8.67
C ASP A 325 20.01 -6.87 -7.78
N VAL A 326 20.44 -7.99 -8.35
CA VAL A 326 20.70 -9.26 -7.65
C VAL A 326 22.15 -9.68 -7.86
N GLY A 327 22.72 -10.35 -6.87
CA GLY A 327 24.09 -10.84 -6.89
C GLY A 327 24.22 -12.21 -6.24
N ARG A 328 25.47 -12.61 -5.96
CA ARG A 328 25.78 -13.93 -5.38
C ARG A 328 25.09 -14.15 -4.03
N ALA A 329 24.91 -13.11 -3.22
CA ALA A 329 24.22 -13.19 -1.93
C ALA A 329 22.75 -13.60 -2.08
N GLN A 330 22.12 -13.25 -3.21
CA GLN A 330 20.76 -13.62 -3.57
C GLN A 330 20.71 -14.93 -4.39
N GLY A 331 21.80 -15.70 -4.42
CA GLY A 331 21.87 -17.00 -5.09
C GLY A 331 22.22 -16.95 -6.57
N VAL A 332 22.64 -15.79 -7.12
CA VAL A 332 23.02 -15.69 -8.54
C VAL A 332 24.35 -16.39 -8.79
N ALA A 333 24.31 -17.46 -9.59
CA ALA A 333 25.47 -18.20 -10.04
C ALA A 333 26.06 -17.62 -11.34
N LYS A 334 27.37 -17.84 -11.56
CA LYS A 334 28.01 -17.55 -12.85
C LYS A 334 27.43 -18.50 -13.90
N GLY A 335 27.02 -17.96 -15.06
CA GLY A 335 26.35 -18.76 -16.09
C GLY A 335 24.84 -18.91 -15.90
N ALA A 336 24.25 -18.26 -14.89
CA ALA A 336 22.80 -18.18 -14.78
C ALA A 336 22.21 -17.49 -16.03
N THR A 337 21.08 -18.03 -16.50
CA THR A 337 20.36 -17.50 -17.66
C THR A 337 19.13 -16.75 -17.19
N TYR A 338 18.87 -15.62 -17.85
CA TYR A 338 17.73 -14.76 -17.55
C TYR A 338 16.91 -14.54 -18.80
N ASP A 339 15.60 -14.77 -18.68
CA ASP A 339 14.61 -14.32 -19.65
C ASP A 339 14.37 -12.82 -19.43
N ILE A 340 14.41 -12.02 -20.50
CA ILE A 340 14.03 -10.61 -20.43
C ILE A 340 12.56 -10.48 -20.81
N TYR A 341 11.78 -9.86 -19.93
CA TYR A 341 10.38 -9.56 -20.16
C TYR A 341 10.21 -8.06 -20.42
N PRO A 342 9.55 -7.65 -21.51
CA PRO A 342 9.17 -6.25 -21.70
C PRO A 342 8.11 -5.85 -20.65
N GLU A 343 7.96 -4.55 -20.41
CA GLU A 343 7.01 -4.03 -19.42
C GLU A 343 5.53 -4.39 -19.73
N THR A 344 5.25 -4.79 -20.96
CA THR A 344 3.93 -5.23 -21.43
C THR A 344 3.63 -6.69 -21.13
N TRP A 345 4.54 -7.41 -20.46
CA TRP A 345 4.38 -8.80 -20.08
C TRP A 345 4.28 -8.95 -18.57
N ASP A 346 3.42 -9.86 -18.12
CA ASP A 346 3.50 -10.40 -16.77
C ASP A 346 4.43 -11.61 -16.79
N ILE A 347 5.39 -11.61 -15.86
CA ILE A 347 6.45 -12.63 -15.78
C ILE A 347 5.88 -14.02 -15.49
N ASP A 348 4.75 -14.09 -14.78
CA ASP A 348 4.11 -15.32 -14.35
C ASP A 348 3.09 -15.82 -15.39
N CYS A 349 2.55 -14.91 -16.21
CA CYS A 349 1.35 -15.13 -17.00
C CYS A 349 1.52 -14.95 -18.52
N GLY A 350 2.62 -14.35 -18.97
CA GLY A 350 2.89 -14.04 -20.38
C GLY A 350 2.41 -12.64 -20.79
N PRO A 351 2.19 -12.39 -22.10
CA PRO A 351 1.73 -11.10 -22.60
C PRO A 351 0.44 -10.63 -21.91
N LEU A 352 0.41 -9.38 -21.43
CA LEU A 352 -0.77 -8.77 -20.79
C LEU A 352 -1.87 -8.41 -21.80
N THR A 353 -1.50 -8.26 -23.07
CA THR A 353 -2.38 -8.07 -24.23
C THR A 353 -1.98 -9.08 -25.30
N GLY A 354 -2.87 -9.42 -26.24
CA GLY A 354 -2.67 -10.44 -27.28
C GLY A 354 -1.62 -10.11 -28.36
N GLY A 355 -0.51 -9.48 -27.98
CA GLY A 355 0.62 -9.10 -28.84
C GLY A 355 1.80 -10.06 -28.78
N ASP A 356 2.74 -9.83 -29.70
CA ASP A 356 3.83 -10.71 -30.15
C ASP A 356 4.52 -11.52 -29.03
N GLN A 357 4.60 -12.85 -29.23
CA GLN A 357 5.11 -13.84 -28.26
C GLN A 357 6.65 -13.95 -28.26
N ARG A 358 7.36 -13.01 -28.87
CA ARG A 358 8.82 -13.08 -28.95
C ARG A 358 9.44 -12.72 -27.59
N ARG A 359 9.88 -13.75 -26.86
CA ARG A 359 10.87 -13.58 -25.78
C ARG A 359 12.12 -12.97 -26.39
N GLU A 360 12.55 -11.82 -25.89
CA GLU A 360 13.89 -11.34 -26.19
C GLU A 360 14.91 -12.28 -25.55
N SER A 361 15.99 -12.54 -26.29
CA SER A 361 17.04 -13.53 -26.07
C SER A 361 17.48 -13.71 -24.61
N ALA A 362 17.69 -14.96 -24.21
CA ALA A 362 18.30 -15.32 -22.93
C ALA A 362 19.70 -14.71 -22.83
N LEU A 363 19.96 -13.99 -21.73
CA LEU A 363 21.28 -13.46 -21.43
C LEU A 363 21.98 -14.31 -20.37
N THR A 364 23.30 -14.48 -20.49
CA THR A 364 24.13 -15.30 -19.59
C THR A 364 25.05 -14.42 -18.74
N THR A 365 24.99 -14.54 -17.41
CA THR A 365 25.81 -13.73 -16.50
C THR A 365 27.32 -13.99 -16.64
N THR A 366 28.10 -12.90 -16.68
CA THR A 366 29.55 -12.90 -16.49
C THR A 366 29.87 -12.03 -15.27
N ILE A 367 30.06 -12.67 -14.11
CA ILE A 367 30.31 -11.96 -12.84
C ILE A 367 31.67 -11.23 -12.92
N GLY A 368 31.65 -9.89 -12.93
CA GLY A 368 32.83 -9.05 -12.68
C GLY A 368 33.13 -8.96 -11.18
N ALA A 369 34.35 -8.57 -10.80
CA ALA A 369 34.88 -8.63 -9.42
C ALA A 369 34.21 -7.68 -8.39
N GLY A 370 33.08 -7.06 -8.71
CA GLY A 370 32.30 -6.21 -7.80
C GLY A 370 31.04 -6.93 -7.30
N SER A 371 30.50 -6.49 -6.17
CA SER A 371 29.34 -7.07 -5.46
C SER A 371 28.00 -7.06 -6.22
N ALA A 372 27.96 -6.64 -7.49
CA ALA A 372 26.78 -6.62 -8.37
C ALA A 372 26.97 -7.56 -9.57
N ALA A 373 25.92 -8.26 -9.99
CA ALA A 373 25.99 -9.13 -11.17
C ALA A 373 25.90 -8.30 -12.46
N ALA A 374 26.90 -8.44 -13.33
CA ALA A 374 26.89 -7.91 -14.69
C ALA A 374 26.60 -9.03 -15.70
N ILE A 375 25.78 -8.74 -16.71
CA ILE A 375 25.47 -9.66 -17.79
C ILE A 375 26.00 -9.12 -19.11
N ASN A 376 26.84 -9.89 -19.81
CA ASN A 376 27.27 -9.54 -21.16
C ASN A 376 26.28 -10.05 -22.21
N TRP A 377 26.12 -9.30 -23.29
CA TRP A 377 25.44 -9.77 -24.49
C TRP A 377 26.26 -10.87 -25.16
N SER A 378 26.00 -12.14 -24.85
CA SER A 378 26.49 -13.25 -25.68
C SER A 378 25.45 -13.55 -26.74
N ALA A 379 25.77 -13.23 -28.00
CA ALA A 379 25.02 -13.65 -29.16
C ALA A 379 24.92 -15.18 -29.18
N VAL A 380 23.78 -15.75 -28.75
CA VAL A 380 23.46 -17.13 -29.07
C VAL A 380 23.11 -17.16 -30.55
N GLY A 381 23.94 -17.88 -31.32
CA GLY A 381 23.96 -17.86 -32.78
C GLY A 381 22.59 -18.06 -33.42
N GLY A 382 22.19 -17.08 -34.24
CA GLY A 382 21.01 -17.15 -35.08
C GLY A 382 20.93 -15.91 -35.96
N ARG A 383 21.46 -16.03 -37.18
CA ARG A 383 21.50 -15.07 -38.30
C ARG A 383 20.74 -13.73 -38.12
N ARG A 384 21.50 -12.65 -38.12
CA ARG A 384 21.03 -11.26 -38.26
C ARG A 384 20.24 -11.10 -39.57
N LYS A 385 19.02 -10.55 -39.49
CA LYS A 385 18.49 -9.66 -40.53
C LYS A 385 18.16 -8.33 -39.85
N PHE A 386 18.97 -7.33 -40.16
CA PHE A 386 18.72 -5.93 -39.83
C PHE A 386 17.45 -5.47 -40.53
N TRP A 387 16.62 -4.68 -39.86
CA TRP A 387 15.74 -3.74 -40.53
C TRP A 387 16.09 -2.35 -40.04
N ASN A 388 16.48 -1.51 -40.99
CA ASN A 388 16.89 -0.12 -40.84
C ASN A 388 15.70 0.73 -41.32
N PRO A 389 15.11 1.61 -40.51
CA PRO A 389 14.14 2.56 -41.02
C PRO A 389 14.91 3.80 -41.52
N GLY A 390 14.85 4.00 -42.84
CA GLY A 390 14.83 5.35 -43.39
C GLY A 390 13.46 5.99 -43.16
#